data_AF-A0A1Z9S5R5-F1
#
_entry.id   AF-A0A1Z9S5R5-F1
#
_cell.length_a   1.000
_cell.length_b   1.000
_cell.length_c   1.000
_cell.angle_alpha   90.00
_cell.angle_beta   90.00
_cell.angle_gamma   90.00
#
_symmetry.space_group_name_H-M   'P 1'
#
loop_
_entity.id
_entity.type
_entity.pdbx_description
1 polymer ?
#
loop_
_entity_poly.entity_id
_entity_poly.type
_entity_poly.pdbx_seq_one_letter_code
_entity_poly.pdbx_strand_id
1 'polypeptide(L)'
;MSAGRQLVLEFPHRPALGKIDFLVSDCNMDAVGWIDRWPDWPGPALAVYGPPDCGKTHLAHVWRNRSSAVLISGPELGDRAAPDILGGADSCAVDDADALSDEE
;
A
#
# COMPACT_ATOMS: atom_id res chain seq x y z
N MET A 1 -28.34 -6.57 -37.49
CA MET A 1 -27.47 -7.29 -36.53
C MET A 1 -26.16 -6.54 -36.45
N SER A 2 -25.96 -5.69 -35.42
CA SER A 2 -24.71 -4.95 -35.27
C SER A 2 -23.69 -5.87 -34.62
N ALA A 3 -22.69 -6.31 -35.38
CA ALA A 3 -21.60 -7.11 -34.85
C ALA A 3 -20.83 -6.25 -33.84
N GLY A 4 -20.82 -6.66 -32.56
CA GLY A 4 -20.09 -5.99 -31.50
C GLY A 4 -18.61 -5.96 -31.86
N ARG A 5 -18.09 -4.80 -32.25
CA ARG A 5 -16.67 -4.63 -32.51
C ARG A 5 -15.95 -4.59 -31.16
N GLN A 6 -15.16 -5.62 -30.87
CA GLN A 6 -14.31 -5.63 -29.69
C GLN A 6 -13.33 -4.47 -29.78
N LEU A 7 -13.35 -3.61 -28.76
CA LEU A 7 -12.37 -2.54 -28.60
C LEU A 7 -11.10 -3.17 -28.04
N VAL A 8 -9.98 -3.01 -28.75
CA VAL A 8 -8.67 -3.34 -28.23
C VAL A 8 -8.32 -2.26 -27.22
N LEU A 9 -8.45 -2.60 -25.94
CA LEU A 9 -7.98 -1.75 -24.85
C LEU A 9 -6.50 -2.05 -24.65
N GLU A 10 -5.64 -1.15 -25.10
CA GLU A 10 -4.23 -1.19 -24.74
C GLU A 10 -4.11 -0.90 -23.24
N PHE A 11 -3.99 -1.96 -22.44
CA PHE A 11 -3.57 -1.87 -21.05
C PHE A 11 -2.06 -2.06 -21.02
N PRO A 12 -1.24 -1.00 -21.15
CA PRO A 12 0.19 -1.13 -20.97
C PRO A 12 0.46 -1.69 -19.58
N HIS A 13 1.11 -2.85 -19.52
CA HIS A 13 1.63 -3.44 -18.28
C HIS A 13 2.80 -2.57 -17.78
N ARG A 14 2.49 -1.42 -17.19
CA ARG A 14 3.41 -0.76 -16.26
C ARG A 14 3.12 -1.33 -14.88
N PRO A 15 4.14 -1.68 -14.07
CA PRO A 15 3.93 -1.92 -12.65
C PRO A 15 3.32 -0.65 -12.07
N ALA A 16 2.01 -0.70 -11.82
CA ALA A 16 1.25 0.38 -11.23
C ALA A 16 1.64 0.44 -9.76
N LEU A 17 2.76 1.07 -9.44
CA LEU A 17 3.26 1.24 -8.07
C LEU A 17 3.65 2.71 -7.81
N GLY A 18 3.52 3.57 -8.82
CA GLY A 18 3.63 5.01 -8.67
C GLY A 18 2.28 5.64 -8.35
N LYS A 19 2.29 6.79 -7.68
CA LYS A 19 1.08 7.57 -7.34
C LYS A 19 0.17 7.87 -8.56
N ILE A 20 0.75 7.94 -9.76
CA ILE A 20 0.02 8.23 -11.02
C ILE A 20 -0.76 7.00 -11.51
N ASP A 21 -0.41 5.80 -11.04
CA ASP A 21 -1.04 4.56 -11.47
C ASP A 21 -2.18 4.10 -10.52
N PHE A 22 -2.48 4.88 -9.48
CA PHE A 22 -3.62 4.65 -8.60
C PHE A 22 -4.82 5.49 -9.05
N LEU A 23 -5.90 4.83 -9.49
CA LEU A 23 -7.12 5.53 -9.86
C LEU A 23 -7.80 6.08 -8.60
N VAL A 24 -7.63 7.38 -8.37
CA VAL A 24 -8.31 8.07 -7.27
C VAL A 24 -9.78 8.28 -7.63
N SER A 25 -10.67 7.87 -6.74
CA SER A 25 -12.12 8.05 -6.85
C SER A 25 -12.72 8.27 -5.47
N ASP A 26 -14.01 8.59 -5.40
CA ASP A 26 -14.69 8.87 -4.13
C ASP A 26 -14.53 7.76 -3.08
N CYS A 27 -14.37 6.50 -3.51
CA CYS A 27 -14.24 5.37 -2.58
C CYS A 27 -12.85 5.22 -1.95
N ASN A 28 -11.80 5.88 -2.46
CA ASN A 28 -10.43 5.76 -1.96
C ASN A 28 -9.74 7.12 -1.71
N MET A 29 -10.44 8.22 -1.97
CA MET A 29 -9.91 9.58 -1.86
C MET A 29 -9.40 9.91 -0.46
N ASP A 30 -10.09 9.46 0.59
CA ASP A 30 -9.68 9.71 1.98
C ASP A 30 -8.37 8.99 2.32
N ALA A 31 -8.26 7.70 1.95
CA ALA A 31 -7.02 6.94 2.14
C ALA A 31 -5.84 7.54 1.38
N VAL A 32 -6.05 7.97 0.13
CA VAL A 32 -5.03 8.68 -0.66
C VAL A 32 -4.64 10.00 -0.01
N GLY A 33 -5.62 10.77 0.50
CA GLY A 33 -5.37 12.03 1.20
C GLY A 33 -4.48 11.85 2.44
N TRP A 34 -4.69 10.77 3.20
CA TRP A 34 -3.83 10.42 4.33
C TRP A 34 -2.41 10.06 3.88
N ILE A 35 -2.24 9.26 2.83
CA ILE A 35 -0.92 8.94 2.27
C ILE A 35 -0.21 10.22 1.77
N ASP A 36 -0.97 11.13 1.18
CA ASP A 36 -0.45 12.40 0.65
C ASP A 36 0.04 13.37 1.73
N ARG A 37 -0.54 13.29 2.92
CA ARG A 37 -0.18 14.11 4.07
C ARG A 37 1.22 13.83 4.61
N TRP A 38 1.84 12.70 4.28
CA TRP A 38 3.22 12.43 4.68
C TRP A 38 4.17 13.56 4.22
N PRO A 39 5.07 14.08 5.07
CA PRO A 39 5.43 13.61 6.43
C PRO A 39 4.64 14.23 7.59
N ASP A 40 3.60 15.04 7.33
CA ASP A 40 2.83 15.80 8.32
C ASP A 40 1.70 15.00 9.00
N TRP A 41 1.94 13.71 9.25
CA TRP A 41 1.01 12.87 9.99
C TRP A 41 0.92 13.32 11.46
N PRO A 42 -0.27 13.24 12.09
CA PRO A 42 -0.44 13.65 13.49
C PRO A 42 0.27 12.73 14.49
N GLY A 43 0.69 11.54 14.05
CA GLY A 43 1.41 10.57 14.84
C GLY A 43 2.45 9.81 14.01
N PRO A 44 3.21 8.90 14.63
CA PRO A 44 4.33 8.21 13.99
C PRO A 44 3.89 7.12 12.99
N ALA A 45 2.59 6.78 12.95
CA ALA A 45 2.06 5.71 12.12
C ALA A 45 0.68 6.06 11.56
N LEU A 46 0.35 5.43 10.43
CA LEU A 46 -0.95 5.47 9.78
C LEU A 46 -1.41 4.03 9.55
N ALA A 47 -2.63 3.70 9.96
CA ALA A 47 -3.26 2.42 9.64
C ALA A 47 -4.29 2.61 8.52
N VAL A 48 -4.15 1.85 7.43
CA VAL A 48 -5.11 1.80 6.33
C VAL A 48 -5.75 0.42 6.31
N TYR A 49 -7.07 0.35 6.47
CA TYR A 49 -7.82 -0.90 6.53
C TYR A 49 -9.02 -0.86 5.56
N GLY A 50 -9.51 -2.04 5.21
CA GLY A 50 -10.62 -2.19 4.27
C GLY A 50 -10.70 -3.62 3.72
N PRO A 51 -11.73 -3.93 2.93
CA PRO A 51 -11.95 -5.26 2.37
C PRO A 51 -10.75 -5.79 1.56
N PRO A 52 -10.67 -7.10 1.30
CA PRO A 52 -9.76 -7.65 0.31
C PRO A 52 -9.90 -6.94 -1.04
N ASP A 53 -8.80 -6.84 -1.79
CA ASP A 53 -8.74 -6.25 -3.14
C ASP A 53 -9.16 -4.77 -3.27
N CYS A 54 -9.23 -4.01 -2.17
CA CYS A 54 -9.53 -2.56 -2.22
C CYS A 54 -8.31 -1.65 -2.48
N GLY A 55 -7.12 -2.22 -2.65
CA GLY A 55 -5.89 -1.48 -2.98
C GLY A 55 -4.98 -1.08 -1.82
N LYS A 56 -5.12 -1.68 -0.63
CA LYS A 56 -4.25 -1.42 0.55
C LYS A 56 -2.76 -1.62 0.25
N THR A 57 -2.40 -2.80 -0.28
CA THR A 57 -1.02 -3.12 -0.72
C THR A 57 -0.48 -2.07 -1.69
N HIS A 58 -1.31 -1.63 -2.64
CA HIS A 58 -0.91 -0.60 -3.59
C HIS A 58 -0.61 0.74 -2.88
N LEU A 59 -1.47 1.18 -1.96
CA LEU A 59 -1.21 2.40 -1.17
C LEU A 59 0.06 2.28 -0.31
N ALA A 60 0.32 1.10 0.27
CA ALA A 60 1.56 0.84 1.01
C ALA A 60 2.80 0.98 0.10
N HIS A 61 2.73 0.47 -1.13
CA HIS A 61 3.80 0.66 -2.13
C HIS A 61 3.98 2.11 -2.57
N VAL A 62 2.88 2.84 -2.80
CA VAL A 62 2.94 4.28 -3.15
C VAL A 62 3.66 5.06 -2.05
N TRP A 63 3.30 4.81 -0.79
CA TRP A 63 3.95 5.47 0.33
C TRP A 63 5.41 5.05 0.47
N ARG A 64 5.71 3.74 0.41
CA ARG A 64 7.09 3.21 0.45
C ARG A 64 7.99 3.87 -0.60
N ASN A 65 7.50 4.03 -1.83
CA ASN A 65 8.27 4.67 -2.90
C ASN A 65 8.57 6.15 -2.59
N ARG A 66 7.72 6.82 -1.79
CA ARG A 66 7.89 8.21 -1.38
C ARG A 66 8.75 8.37 -0.12
N SER A 67 8.65 7.46 0.84
CA SER A 67 9.34 7.52 2.14
C SER A 67 10.65 6.72 2.18
N SER A 68 10.94 5.94 1.15
CA SER A 68 12.03 4.94 1.15
C SER A 68 11.88 3.91 2.27
N ALA A 69 10.65 3.63 2.70
CA ALA A 69 10.37 2.66 3.74
C ALA A 69 10.75 1.22 3.32
N VAL A 70 11.14 0.40 4.29
CA VAL A 70 11.16 -1.05 4.09
C VAL A 70 9.73 -1.59 4.05
N LEU A 71 9.48 -2.62 3.24
CA LEU A 71 8.20 -3.33 3.23
C LEU A 71 8.39 -4.67 3.90
N ILE A 72 7.52 -5.00 4.84
CA ILE A 72 7.44 -6.28 5.53
C ILE A 72 5.98 -6.74 5.53
N SER A 73 5.72 -8.03 5.47
CA SER A 73 4.38 -8.57 5.68
C SER A 73 4.11 -8.81 7.18
N GLY A 74 2.84 -8.76 7.61
CA GLY A 74 2.43 -9.03 8.98
C GLY A 74 2.94 -10.37 9.51
N PRO A 75 2.85 -11.48 8.76
CA PRO A 75 3.41 -12.76 9.17
C PRO A 75 4.94 -12.76 9.39
N GLU A 76 5.68 -11.85 8.75
CA GLU A 76 7.13 -11.75 8.89
C GLU A 76 7.57 -10.88 10.08
N LEU A 77 6.63 -10.20 10.75
CA LEU A 77 6.93 -9.38 11.92
C LEU A 77 7.47 -10.25 13.05
N GLY A 78 6.73 -11.29 13.45
CA GLY A 78 7.01 -12.11 14.63
C GLY A 78 7.40 -11.27 15.85
N ASP A 79 8.38 -11.75 16.62
CA ASP A 79 8.96 -11.02 17.77
C ASP A 79 10.15 -10.14 17.40
N ARG A 80 10.34 -9.84 16.11
CA ARG A 80 11.50 -9.06 15.67
C ARG A 80 11.43 -7.65 16.23
N ALA A 81 12.55 -7.19 16.77
CA ALA A 81 12.65 -5.82 17.23
C ALA A 81 12.67 -4.86 16.02
N ALA A 82 12.20 -3.62 16.23
CA ALA A 82 12.18 -2.60 15.19
C ALA A 82 13.54 -2.39 14.48
N PRO A 83 14.71 -2.39 15.16
CA PRO A 83 16.00 -2.30 14.48
C PRO A 83 16.27 -3.43 13.48
N ASP A 84 15.81 -4.64 13.78
CA ASP A 84 16.01 -5.81 12.91
C ASP A 84 15.14 -5.73 11.66
N ILE A 85 13.96 -5.10 11.76
CA ILE A 85 13.05 -4.86 10.63
C ILE A 85 13.59 -3.73 9.76
N LEU A 86 13.99 -2.62 10.39
CA LEU A 86 14.38 -1.40 9.69
C LEU A 86 15.74 -1.53 8.99
N GLY A 87 16.71 -2.25 9.58
CA GLY A 87 18.01 -2.50 8.98
C GLY A 87 18.86 -1.26 8.62
N GLY A 88 18.39 -0.05 8.98
CA GLY A 88 18.98 1.23 8.61
C GLY A 88 18.01 2.23 7.96
N ALA A 89 16.79 1.81 7.61
CA ALA A 89 15.74 2.71 7.16
C ALA A 89 15.10 3.47 8.33
N ASP A 90 14.54 4.65 8.06
CA ASP A 90 13.84 5.46 9.06
C ASP A 90 12.37 5.04 9.25
N SER A 91 11.81 4.26 8.33
CA SER A 91 10.39 3.92 8.32
C SER A 91 10.13 2.54 7.69
N CYS A 92 9.00 1.93 8.06
CA CYS A 92 8.53 0.66 7.53
C CYS A 92 7.05 0.73 7.15
N ALA A 93 6.68 -0.01 6.10
CA ALA A 93 5.31 -0.35 5.75
C ALA A 93 5.08 -1.81 6.12
N VAL A 94 4.00 -2.08 6.85
CA VAL A 94 3.56 -3.44 7.18
C VAL A 94 2.33 -3.74 6.33
N ASP A 95 2.44 -4.68 5.40
CA ASP A 95 1.29 -5.18 4.62
C ASP A 95 0.68 -6.39 5.32
N ASP A 96 -0.63 -6.62 5.15
CA ASP A 96 -1.34 -7.73 5.80
C ASP A 96 -1.10 -7.82 7.33
N ALA A 97 -1.08 -6.67 8.01
CA ALA A 97 -0.81 -6.59 9.45
C ALA A 97 -1.83 -7.35 10.32
N ASP A 98 -3.04 -7.60 9.79
CA ASP A 98 -4.08 -8.40 10.42
C ASP A 98 -3.84 -9.91 10.33
N ALA A 99 -2.88 -10.36 9.51
CA ALA A 99 -2.46 -11.76 9.40
C ALA A 99 -1.32 -12.12 10.37
N LEU A 100 -1.05 -11.29 11.38
CA LEU A 100 -0.10 -11.60 12.43
C LEU A 100 -0.53 -12.91 13.10
N SER A 101 0.35 -13.91 13.14
CA SER A 101 0.08 -15.13 13.89
C SER A 101 0.06 -14.78 15.38
N ASP A 102 -1.04 -15.10 16.07
CA ASP A 102 -1.03 -15.19 17.52
C ASP A 102 -0.02 -16.27 17.93
N GLU A 103 0.87 -15.98 18.88
CA GLU A 103 1.74 -17.00 19.47
C GLU A 103 0.87 -18.09 20.13
N GLU A 104 1.09 -19.36 19.75
CA GLU A 104 0.68 -20.52 20.57
C GLU A 104 1.63 -20.73 21.75
#